data_AF-A0A089ZIK9-F1
#
_entry.id   AF-A0A089ZIK9-F1
#
_cell.length_a   1.000
_cell.length_b   1.000
_cell.length_c   1.000
_cell.angle_alpha   90.00
_cell.angle_beta   90.00
_cell.angle_gamma   90.00
#
_symmetry.space_group_name_H-M   'P 1'
#
loop_
_entity.id
_entity.type
_entity.pdbx_description
1 polymer ?
#
loop_
_entity_poly.entity_id
_entity_poly.type
_entity_poly.pdbx_seq_one_letter_code
_entity_poly.pdbx_strand_id
1 'polypeptide(L)'
;MALIAQTHLQYIIEIAVILQLAVIFILNLAPLGLNLIMLVAMVVALGFALMFGVDALFLFIPGFSHSEFTHPYGPLALLAVVTIMAAIPIMKKSGINTRSLQIYMWGIIIFITIAGGLMHRSFLLLWIFGLFIGFFIISKSFRQKSVFTVKRVAMVVIIALAGFGALELLSRVLDMSVLSPLLRLSRIENYATASLDMVIKNTTLTGHQLGSCYWGDACMGGSDGYISLPIALITLFGLPFPLFYGLLVTKKDVIDYMLPGIFGVAFDFGYIFLVFLLGWFILVMYLGFRMLRSYRKRRENGDKTCLGREALLIGSLTAFIAQGTMGLFLMNRSINGTALLTFLLLSALVVGHVVLIKKK
;
A
#
# COMPACT_ATOMS: atom_id res chain seq x y z
N MET A 1 30.01 19.74 0.26
CA MET A 1 28.82 19.38 1.08
C MET A 1 28.12 18.23 0.39
N ALA A 2 28.32 17.01 0.88
CA ALA A 2 27.75 15.80 0.30
C ALA A 2 26.38 15.51 0.93
N LEU A 3 25.33 15.46 0.10
CA LEU A 3 24.07 14.71 0.32
C LEU A 3 23.46 14.76 1.74
N ILE A 4 23.33 15.96 2.34
CA ILE A 4 22.41 16.14 3.47
C ILE A 4 21.14 16.72 2.85
N ALA A 5 20.06 15.92 2.80
CA ALA A 5 18.78 16.39 2.30
C ALA A 5 18.33 17.64 3.07
N GLN A 6 17.96 18.70 2.34
CA GLN A 6 17.62 20.00 2.93
C GLN A 6 16.12 20.17 3.18
N THR A 7 15.30 19.37 2.51
CA THR A 7 13.83 19.37 2.63
C THR A 7 13.29 17.95 2.67
N HIS A 8 12.07 17.79 3.21
CA HIS A 8 11.35 16.51 3.20
C HIS A 8 11.17 15.97 1.77
N LEU A 9 10.86 16.84 0.80
CA LEU A 9 10.70 16.45 -0.60
C LEU A 9 12.00 15.88 -1.19
N GLN A 10 13.12 16.56 -0.98
CA GLN A 10 14.42 16.09 -1.46
C GLN A 10 14.74 14.71 -0.87
N TYR A 11 14.52 14.53 0.43
CA TYR A 11 14.78 13.26 1.11
C TYR A 11 13.90 12.12 0.56
N ILE A 12 12.62 12.39 0.29
CA ILE A 12 11.71 11.43 -0.34
C ILE A 12 12.22 11.02 -1.73
N ILE A 13 12.66 11.98 -2.54
CA ILE A 13 13.18 11.72 -3.89
C ILE A 13 14.47 10.89 -3.84
N GLU A 14 15.40 11.23 -2.96
CA GLU A 14 16.66 10.50 -2.80
C GLU A 14 16.40 9.03 -2.42
N ILE A 15 15.55 8.78 -1.43
CA ILE A 15 15.16 7.42 -1.03
C ILE A 15 14.42 6.70 -2.15
N ALA A 16 13.55 7.38 -2.90
CA ALA A 16 12.87 6.79 -4.06
C ALA A 16 13.87 6.32 -5.13
N VAL A 17 14.88 7.13 -5.44
CA VAL A 17 15.94 6.79 -6.42
C VAL A 17 16.78 5.61 -5.91
N ILE A 18 17.20 5.64 -4.65
CA ILE A 18 18.00 4.56 -4.04
C ILE A 18 17.21 3.24 -4.08
N LEU A 19 15.94 3.24 -3.68
CA LEU A 19 15.08 2.06 -3.73
C LEU A 19 14.90 1.55 -5.17
N GLN A 20 14.71 2.46 -6.13
CA GLN A 20 14.56 2.10 -7.53
C GLN A 20 15.81 1.38 -8.05
N LEU A 21 17.00 1.90 -7.78
CA LEU A 21 18.27 1.30 -8.17
C LEU A 21 18.52 -0.04 -7.46
N ALA A 22 18.29 -0.09 -6.14
CA ALA A 22 18.47 -1.30 -5.34
C ALA A 22 17.57 -2.44 -5.84
N VAL A 23 16.30 -2.17 -6.10
CA VAL A 23 15.36 -3.18 -6.59
C VAL A 23 15.71 -3.63 -8.01
N ILE A 24 16.10 -2.71 -8.90
CA ILE A 24 16.59 -3.08 -10.24
C ILE A 24 17.78 -4.03 -10.12
N PHE A 25 18.74 -3.74 -9.23
CA PHE A 25 19.89 -4.59 -9.01
C PHE A 25 19.50 -5.97 -8.49
N ILE A 26 18.67 -6.03 -7.45
CA ILE A 26 18.19 -7.28 -6.85
C ILE A 26 17.45 -8.16 -7.87
N LEU A 27 16.54 -7.59 -8.66
CA LEU A 27 15.77 -8.34 -9.65
C LEU A 27 16.61 -8.84 -10.84
N ASN A 28 17.77 -8.24 -11.09
CA ASN A 28 18.70 -8.68 -12.14
C ASN A 28 19.76 -9.67 -11.64
N LEU A 29 20.20 -9.54 -10.39
CA LEU A 29 21.19 -10.43 -9.79
C LEU A 29 20.58 -11.79 -9.43
N ALA A 30 19.40 -11.79 -8.82
CA ALA A 30 18.76 -13.01 -8.33
C ALA A 30 18.16 -13.86 -9.48
N PRO A 31 18.34 -15.20 -9.45
CA PRO A 31 17.59 -16.09 -10.31
C PRO A 31 16.14 -16.16 -9.82
N LEU A 32 15.29 -15.29 -10.38
CA LEU A 32 13.85 -15.18 -10.07
C LEU A 32 13.02 -16.36 -10.62
N GLY A 33 13.42 -17.58 -10.26
CA GLY A 33 12.70 -18.81 -10.53
C GLY A 33 11.41 -18.90 -9.70
N LEU A 34 10.47 -19.72 -10.18
CA LEU A 34 9.17 -19.89 -9.53
C LEU A 34 9.30 -20.38 -8.08
N ASN A 35 10.21 -21.32 -7.82
CA ASN A 35 10.42 -21.89 -6.49
C ASN A 35 10.94 -20.86 -5.48
N LEU A 36 11.92 -20.04 -5.87
CA LEU A 36 12.47 -19.00 -5.01
C LEU A 36 11.39 -17.97 -4.65
N ILE A 37 10.65 -17.51 -5.66
CA ILE A 37 9.59 -16.50 -5.47
C ILE A 37 8.47 -17.06 -4.60
N MET A 38 8.07 -18.30 -4.82
CA MET A 38 7.10 -19.00 -3.96
C MET A 38 7.57 -19.10 -2.52
N LEU A 39 8.81 -19.53 -2.28
CA LEU A 39 9.38 -19.67 -0.95
C LEU A 39 9.39 -18.32 -0.22
N VAL A 40 9.95 -17.28 -0.85
CA VAL A 40 10.01 -15.93 -0.27
C VAL A 40 8.60 -15.41 0.00
N ALA A 41 7.69 -15.52 -0.96
CA ALA A 41 6.32 -15.05 -0.78
C ALA A 41 5.59 -15.80 0.32
N MET A 42 5.79 -17.11 0.47
CA MET A 42 5.19 -17.90 1.56
C MET A 42 5.71 -17.49 2.94
N VAL A 43 7.03 -17.31 3.08
CA VAL A 43 7.63 -16.83 4.32
C VAL A 43 7.09 -15.44 4.68
N VAL A 44 7.02 -14.54 3.71
CA VAL A 44 6.50 -13.18 3.91
C VAL A 44 5.00 -13.20 4.25
N ALA A 45 4.20 -14.03 3.56
CA ALA A 45 2.77 -14.16 3.83
C ALA A 45 2.49 -14.73 5.23
N LEU A 46 3.25 -15.75 5.65
CA LEU A 46 3.16 -16.31 7.00
C LEU A 46 3.60 -15.29 8.04
N GLY A 47 4.72 -14.59 7.80
CA GLY A 47 5.21 -13.54 8.69
C GLY A 47 4.16 -12.44 8.91
N PHE A 48 3.54 -11.95 7.83
CA PHE A 48 2.45 -10.97 7.98
C PHE A 48 1.23 -11.55 8.66
N ALA A 49 0.83 -12.79 8.36
CA ALA A 49 -0.27 -13.43 9.08
C ALA A 49 0.01 -13.45 10.59
N LEU A 50 1.19 -13.88 11.02
CA LEU A 50 1.58 -13.89 12.43
C LEU A 50 1.58 -12.47 13.03
N MET A 51 2.13 -11.47 12.33
CA MET A 51 2.11 -10.08 12.80
C MET A 51 0.69 -9.53 12.97
N PHE A 52 -0.21 -9.78 12.01
CA PHE A 52 -1.62 -9.40 12.14
C PHE A 52 -2.29 -10.13 13.30
N GLY A 53 -1.90 -11.39 13.56
CA GLY A 53 -2.36 -12.16 14.71
C GLY A 53 -1.90 -11.56 16.04
N VAL A 54 -0.63 -11.14 16.15
CA VAL A 54 -0.09 -10.47 17.35
C VAL A 54 -0.82 -9.15 17.61
N ASP A 55 -1.01 -8.34 16.57
CA ASP A 55 -1.80 -7.11 16.65
C ASP A 55 -3.22 -7.40 17.19
N ALA A 56 -3.91 -8.38 16.59
CA ALA A 56 -5.25 -8.76 17.04
C ALA A 56 -5.30 -9.28 18.50
N LEU A 57 -4.25 -9.96 18.97
CA LEU A 57 -4.14 -10.38 20.37
C LEU A 57 -3.91 -9.19 21.30
N PHE A 58 -3.12 -8.19 20.90
CA PHE A 58 -2.84 -6.99 21.69
C PHE A 58 -4.08 -6.14 21.95
N LEU A 59 -5.13 -6.24 21.13
CA LEU A 59 -6.43 -5.64 21.42
C LEU A 59 -7.05 -6.13 22.75
N PHE A 60 -6.77 -7.37 23.14
CA PHE A 60 -7.36 -8.01 24.31
C PHE A 60 -6.45 -7.98 25.55
N ILE A 61 -5.24 -7.44 25.44
CA ILE A 61 -4.28 -7.34 26.55
C ILE A 61 -4.28 -5.91 27.12
N PRO A 62 -4.65 -5.72 28.39
CA PRO A 62 -4.60 -4.41 29.04
C PRO A 62 -3.19 -3.78 28.96
N GLY A 63 -3.11 -2.51 28.55
CA GLY A 63 -1.85 -1.76 28.42
C GLY A 63 -1.16 -1.85 27.07
N PHE A 64 -1.51 -2.82 26.21
CA PHE A 64 -0.92 -2.98 24.86
C PHE A 64 -1.89 -2.65 23.71
N SER A 65 -3.15 -2.33 24.01
CA SER A 65 -4.22 -2.05 23.04
C SER A 65 -3.94 -0.91 22.05
N HIS A 66 -2.95 -0.05 22.33
CA HIS A 66 -2.53 1.05 21.46
C HIS A 66 -1.33 0.70 20.56
N SER A 67 -0.74 -0.49 20.70
CA SER A 67 0.43 -0.90 19.92
C SER A 67 -0.02 -1.49 18.57
N GLU A 68 0.10 -0.71 17.50
CA GLU A 68 -0.24 -1.10 16.12
C GLU A 68 1.04 -1.30 15.28
N PHE A 69 1.39 -2.55 14.94
CA PHE A 69 2.59 -2.82 14.13
C PHE A 69 2.28 -2.96 12.64
N THR A 70 1.07 -3.40 12.25
CA THR A 70 0.80 -3.83 10.86
C THR A 70 0.11 -2.83 9.95
N HIS A 71 -0.21 -1.63 10.44
CA HIS A 71 -0.94 -0.60 9.66
C HIS A 71 -0.34 -0.29 8.26
N PRO A 72 1.00 -0.14 8.08
CA PRO A 72 1.56 0.15 6.75
C PRO A 72 1.76 -1.09 5.87
N TYR A 73 1.59 -2.29 6.40
CA TYR A 73 2.06 -3.52 5.75
C TYR A 73 0.99 -4.28 4.97
N GLY A 74 -0.26 -3.83 4.99
CA GLY A 74 -1.34 -4.46 4.21
C GLY A 74 -1.04 -4.63 2.71
N PRO A 75 -0.44 -3.65 2.02
CA PRO A 75 0.00 -3.82 0.64
C PRO A 75 1.09 -4.88 0.47
N LEU A 76 2.01 -5.03 1.43
CA LEU A 76 3.07 -6.04 1.37
C LEU A 76 2.49 -7.45 1.60
N ALA A 77 1.49 -7.58 2.47
CA ALA A 77 0.73 -8.80 2.63
C ALA A 77 -0.03 -9.15 1.34
N LEU A 78 -0.63 -8.16 0.66
CA LEU A 78 -1.27 -8.36 -0.65
C LEU A 78 -0.25 -8.81 -1.71
N LEU A 79 0.93 -8.19 -1.74
CA LEU A 79 2.01 -8.58 -2.64
C LEU A 79 2.34 -10.06 -2.49
N ALA A 80 2.54 -10.52 -1.24
CA ALA A 80 2.91 -11.90 -0.96
C ALA A 80 1.78 -12.88 -1.33
N VAL A 81 0.57 -12.64 -0.85
CA VAL A 81 -0.59 -13.49 -1.10
C VAL A 81 -0.91 -13.58 -2.59
N VAL A 82 -0.99 -12.44 -3.29
CA VAL A 82 -1.36 -12.42 -4.70
C VAL A 82 -0.27 -13.02 -5.57
N THR A 83 1.01 -12.87 -5.20
CA THR A 83 2.13 -13.56 -5.88
C THR A 83 1.96 -15.08 -5.82
N ILE A 84 1.66 -15.64 -4.65
CA ILE A 84 1.44 -17.09 -4.50
C ILE A 84 0.20 -17.52 -5.29
N MET A 85 -0.90 -16.76 -5.18
CA MET A 85 -2.13 -17.06 -5.91
C MET A 85 -1.93 -17.01 -7.44
N ALA A 86 -1.06 -16.13 -7.94
CA ALA A 86 -0.68 -16.08 -9.35
C ALA A 86 0.21 -17.26 -9.78
N ALA A 87 1.02 -17.82 -8.88
CA ALA A 87 1.83 -19.00 -9.14
C ALA A 87 1.00 -20.29 -9.27
N ILE A 88 -0.16 -20.38 -8.59
CA ILE A 88 -1.01 -21.58 -8.59
C ILE A 88 -1.47 -22.01 -10.00
N PRO A 89 -2.04 -21.12 -10.85
CA PRO A 89 -2.35 -21.45 -12.23
C PRO A 89 -1.13 -21.93 -13.05
N ILE A 90 0.06 -21.40 -12.77
CA ILE A 90 1.31 -21.79 -13.44
C ILE A 90 1.69 -23.23 -13.06
N MET A 91 1.65 -23.56 -11.77
CA MET A 91 1.96 -24.89 -11.26
C MET A 91 0.96 -25.94 -11.75
N LYS A 92 -0.35 -25.61 -11.79
CA LYS A 92 -1.38 -26.51 -12.35
C LYS A 92 -1.10 -26.89 -13.80
N LYS A 93 -0.67 -25.93 -14.63
CA LYS A 93 -0.30 -26.19 -16.04
C LYS A 93 0.95 -27.08 -16.17
N SER A 94 1.78 -27.13 -15.14
CA SER A 94 2.98 -27.96 -15.09
C SER A 94 2.72 -29.32 -14.44
N GLY A 95 1.46 -29.71 -14.21
CA GLY A 95 1.08 -31.00 -13.64
C GLY A 95 1.27 -31.13 -12.12
N ILE A 96 1.59 -30.04 -11.41
CA ILE A 96 1.80 -30.06 -9.96
C ILE A 96 0.46 -30.01 -9.24
N ASN A 97 0.26 -30.90 -8.26
CA ASN A 97 -0.93 -30.86 -7.41
C ASN A 97 -0.86 -29.66 -6.45
N THR A 98 -1.70 -28.67 -6.70
CA THR A 98 -1.76 -27.41 -5.93
C THR A 98 -2.90 -27.37 -4.92
N ARG A 99 -3.66 -28.46 -4.74
CA ARG A 99 -4.88 -28.45 -3.90
C ARG A 99 -4.58 -28.06 -2.45
N SER A 100 -3.55 -28.65 -1.84
CA SER A 100 -3.13 -28.34 -0.47
C SER A 100 -2.73 -26.87 -0.33
N LEU A 101 -1.90 -26.37 -1.25
CA LEU A 101 -1.47 -24.98 -1.27
C LEU A 101 -2.64 -24.01 -1.43
N GLN A 102 -3.62 -24.34 -2.28
CA GLN A 102 -4.82 -23.52 -2.45
C GLN A 102 -5.60 -23.39 -1.13
N ILE A 103 -5.81 -24.49 -0.42
CA ILE A 103 -6.52 -24.51 0.86
C ILE A 103 -5.75 -23.69 1.90
N TYR A 104 -4.44 -23.92 2.01
CA TYR A 104 -3.57 -23.17 2.92
C TYR A 104 -3.64 -21.66 2.66
N MET A 105 -3.54 -21.25 1.40
CA MET A 105 -3.58 -19.83 1.04
C MET A 105 -4.95 -19.19 1.31
N TRP A 106 -6.06 -19.91 1.09
CA TRP A 106 -7.37 -19.41 1.50
C TRP A 106 -7.48 -19.26 3.01
N GLY A 107 -6.89 -20.17 3.78
CA GLY A 107 -6.76 -20.05 5.23
C GLY A 107 -6.01 -18.78 5.65
N ILE A 108 -4.85 -18.51 5.04
CA ILE A 108 -4.10 -17.26 5.28
C ILE A 108 -4.93 -16.03 4.94
N ILE A 109 -5.60 -16.02 3.79
CA ILE A 109 -6.41 -14.88 3.35
C ILE A 109 -7.52 -14.60 4.36
N ILE A 110 -8.26 -15.62 4.78
CA ILE A 110 -9.34 -15.49 5.76
C ILE A 110 -8.78 -15.00 7.10
N PHE A 111 -7.69 -15.60 7.57
CA PHE A 111 -7.06 -15.22 8.83
C PHE A 111 -6.63 -13.75 8.84
N ILE A 112 -5.89 -13.31 7.81
CA ILE A 112 -5.46 -11.91 7.67
C ILE A 112 -6.67 -10.97 7.56
N THR A 113 -7.73 -11.38 6.85
CA THR A 113 -8.95 -10.57 6.72
C THR A 113 -9.60 -10.33 8.07
N ILE A 114 -9.70 -11.36 8.92
CA ILE A 114 -10.29 -11.27 10.25
C ILE A 114 -9.36 -10.46 11.16
N ALA A 115 -8.10 -10.88 11.32
CA ALA A 115 -7.15 -10.26 12.23
C ALA A 115 -6.87 -8.79 11.87
N GLY A 116 -6.59 -8.53 10.59
CA GLY A 116 -6.38 -7.17 10.10
C GLY A 116 -7.64 -6.31 10.11
N GLY A 117 -8.82 -6.90 9.90
CA GLY A 117 -10.10 -6.21 9.97
C GLY A 117 -10.48 -5.77 11.38
N LEU A 118 -10.12 -6.55 12.41
CA LEU A 118 -10.33 -6.22 13.82
C LEU A 118 -9.43 -5.05 14.25
N MET A 119 -8.17 -5.05 13.81
CA MET A 119 -7.17 -4.07 14.26
C MET A 119 -7.22 -2.76 13.47
N HIS A 120 -7.28 -2.83 12.13
CA HIS A 120 -6.92 -1.70 11.27
C HIS A 120 -8.11 -1.10 10.56
N ARG A 121 -8.28 0.21 10.75
CA ARG A 121 -9.50 0.93 10.37
C ARG A 121 -9.78 0.96 8.86
N SER A 122 -8.72 1.04 8.06
CA SER A 122 -8.74 1.17 6.60
C SER A 122 -8.28 -0.08 5.87
N PHE A 123 -7.74 -1.05 6.60
CA PHE A 123 -7.13 -2.24 6.05
C PHE A 123 -8.13 -3.07 5.27
N LEU A 124 -9.34 -3.26 5.79
CA LEU A 124 -10.33 -4.15 5.18
C LEU A 124 -10.73 -3.66 3.78
N LEU A 125 -10.86 -2.34 3.59
CA LEU A 125 -11.10 -1.75 2.26
C LEU A 125 -9.92 -1.98 1.33
N LEU A 126 -8.70 -1.65 1.76
CA LEU A 126 -7.48 -1.84 0.97
C LEU A 126 -7.28 -3.32 0.59
N TRP A 127 -7.52 -4.22 1.55
CA TRP A 127 -7.34 -5.65 1.42
C TRP A 127 -8.33 -6.26 0.44
N ILE A 128 -9.63 -5.99 0.61
CA ILE A 128 -10.66 -6.51 -0.30
C ILE A 128 -10.48 -5.92 -1.71
N PHE A 129 -10.23 -4.62 -1.82
CA PHE A 129 -10.00 -3.95 -3.10
C PHE A 129 -8.75 -4.51 -3.80
N GLY A 130 -7.66 -4.70 -3.06
CA GLY A 130 -6.43 -5.29 -3.57
C GLY A 130 -6.60 -6.74 -4.01
N LEU A 131 -7.26 -7.58 -3.20
CA LEU A 131 -7.56 -8.97 -3.60
C LEU A 131 -8.44 -9.02 -4.85
N PHE A 132 -9.42 -8.12 -4.96
CA PHE A 132 -10.28 -8.00 -6.12
C PHE A 132 -9.48 -7.67 -7.39
N ILE A 133 -8.61 -6.66 -7.34
CA ILE A 133 -7.70 -6.33 -8.44
C ILE A 133 -6.75 -7.49 -8.74
N GLY A 134 -6.17 -8.12 -7.73
CA GLY A 134 -5.24 -9.22 -7.90
C GLY A 134 -5.85 -10.41 -8.62
N PHE A 135 -7.02 -10.86 -8.16
CA PHE A 135 -7.74 -11.93 -8.83
C PHE A 135 -8.19 -11.56 -10.25
N PHE A 136 -8.50 -10.30 -10.50
CA PHE A 136 -8.75 -9.83 -11.86
C PHE A 136 -7.52 -9.95 -12.76
N ILE A 137 -6.37 -9.43 -12.33
CA ILE A 137 -5.13 -9.48 -13.09
C ILE A 137 -4.75 -10.95 -13.36
N ILE A 138 -4.86 -11.83 -12.37
CA ILE A 138 -4.64 -13.28 -12.50
C ILE A 138 -5.57 -13.85 -13.58
N SER A 139 -6.89 -13.61 -13.46
CA SER A 139 -7.88 -14.13 -14.40
C SER A 139 -7.60 -13.73 -15.85
N LYS A 140 -7.27 -12.44 -16.06
CA LYS A 140 -6.91 -11.93 -17.39
C LYS A 140 -5.58 -12.47 -17.90
N SER A 141 -4.55 -12.58 -17.04
CA SER A 141 -3.24 -13.11 -17.44
C SER A 141 -3.31 -14.59 -17.86
N PHE A 142 -4.10 -15.40 -17.15
CA PHE A 142 -4.20 -16.84 -17.39
C PHE A 142 -5.36 -17.26 -18.30
N ARG A 143 -6.10 -16.32 -18.91
CA ARG A 143 -7.29 -16.57 -19.78
C ARG A 143 -8.37 -17.40 -19.06
N GLN A 144 -8.52 -17.20 -17.75
CA GLN A 144 -9.55 -17.88 -16.96
C GLN A 144 -10.89 -17.16 -17.10
N LYS A 145 -12.00 -17.81 -16.72
CA LYS A 145 -13.32 -17.15 -16.68
C LYS A 145 -13.22 -15.86 -15.87
N SER A 146 -13.82 -14.79 -16.39
CA SER A 146 -13.78 -13.46 -15.78
C SER A 146 -14.24 -13.52 -14.31
N VAL A 147 -13.48 -12.88 -13.43
CA VAL A 147 -13.91 -12.66 -12.03
C VAL A 147 -14.98 -11.57 -11.96
N PHE A 148 -15.04 -10.68 -12.95
CA PHE A 148 -16.11 -9.70 -13.14
C PHE A 148 -17.35 -10.35 -13.74
N THR A 149 -18.10 -11.06 -12.91
CA THR A 149 -19.53 -11.25 -13.15
C THR A 149 -20.28 -10.35 -12.17
N VAL A 150 -21.43 -9.79 -12.59
CA VAL A 150 -22.26 -8.93 -11.72
C VAL A 150 -22.52 -9.61 -10.37
N LYS A 151 -22.76 -10.93 -10.38
CA LYS A 151 -22.94 -11.77 -9.18
C LYS A 151 -21.73 -11.72 -8.23
N ARG A 152 -20.49 -11.79 -8.75
CA ARG A 152 -19.27 -11.77 -7.92
C ARG A 152 -18.96 -10.38 -7.39
N VAL A 153 -19.19 -9.34 -8.19
CA VAL A 153 -19.04 -7.95 -7.75
C VAL A 153 -20.06 -7.65 -6.64
N ALA A 154 -21.33 -8.01 -6.84
CA ALA A 154 -22.36 -7.89 -5.82
C ALA A 154 -22.00 -8.67 -4.55
N MET A 155 -21.48 -9.89 -4.67
CA MET A 155 -21.04 -10.70 -3.52
C MET A 155 -19.89 -10.02 -2.75
N VAL A 156 -18.91 -9.43 -3.43
CA VAL A 156 -17.81 -8.69 -2.78
C VAL A 156 -18.35 -7.48 -2.02
N VAL A 157 -19.28 -6.74 -2.61
CA VAL A 157 -19.95 -5.60 -1.95
C VAL A 157 -20.72 -6.07 -0.71
N ILE A 158 -21.48 -7.16 -0.82
CA ILE A 158 -22.21 -7.75 0.31
C ILE A 158 -21.27 -8.19 1.42
N ILE A 159 -20.15 -8.86 1.09
CA ILE A 159 -19.14 -9.28 2.08
C ILE A 159 -18.52 -8.06 2.77
N ALA A 160 -18.20 -7.01 2.02
CA ALA A 160 -17.68 -5.77 2.59
C ALA A 160 -18.70 -5.13 3.55
N LEU A 161 -19.97 -5.02 3.15
CA LEU A 161 -21.05 -4.49 4.00
C LEU A 161 -21.28 -5.35 5.25
N ALA A 162 -21.26 -6.68 5.11
CA ALA A 162 -21.39 -7.61 6.23
C ALA A 162 -20.21 -7.49 7.21
N GLY A 163 -18.98 -7.35 6.71
CA GLY A 163 -17.80 -7.11 7.53
C GLY A 163 -17.88 -5.79 8.28
N PHE A 164 -18.32 -4.72 7.62
CA PHE A 164 -18.57 -3.42 8.26
C PHE A 164 -19.66 -3.51 9.34
N GLY A 165 -20.78 -4.17 9.05
CA GLY A 165 -21.87 -4.35 10.01
C GLY A 165 -21.47 -5.20 11.22
N ALA A 166 -20.68 -6.26 11.01
CA ALA A 166 -20.16 -7.10 12.09
C ALA A 166 -19.23 -6.32 13.03
N LEU A 167 -18.36 -5.45 12.48
CA LEU A 167 -17.48 -4.59 13.27
C LEU A 167 -18.27 -3.55 14.09
N GLU A 168 -19.33 -2.98 13.52
CA GLU A 168 -20.22 -2.05 14.25
C GLU A 168 -20.94 -2.76 15.41
N LEU A 169 -21.45 -3.98 15.17
CA LEU A 169 -22.11 -4.76 16.21
C LEU A 169 -21.14 -5.13 17.33
N LEU A 170 -19.93 -5.59 16.99
CA LEU A 170 -18.87 -5.88 17.95
C LEU A 170 -18.47 -4.62 18.75
N SER A 171 -18.40 -3.46 18.10
CA SER A 171 -18.10 -2.19 18.78
C SER A 171 -19.11 -1.88 19.89
N ARG A 172 -20.40 -2.11 19.62
CA ARG A 172 -21.48 -1.86 20.59
C ARG A 172 -21.52 -2.89 21.71
N VAL A 173 -21.24 -4.16 21.41
CA VAL A 173 -21.25 -5.25 22.41
C VAL A 173 -20.04 -5.16 23.35
N LEU A 174 -18.87 -4.79 22.83
CA LEU A 174 -17.62 -4.71 23.59
C LEU A 174 -17.36 -3.32 24.19
N ASP A 175 -18.25 -2.34 23.95
CA ASP A 175 -18.06 -0.92 24.28
C ASP A 175 -16.73 -0.32 23.76
N MET A 176 -16.21 -0.89 22.68
CA MET A 176 -14.96 -0.49 22.05
C MET A 176 -15.27 0.43 20.87
N SER A 177 -15.32 1.73 21.12
CA SER A 177 -15.54 2.76 20.07
C SER A 177 -14.51 2.72 18.94
N VAL A 178 -13.33 2.15 19.20
CA VAL A 178 -12.28 1.93 18.19
C VAL A 178 -12.75 1.05 17.04
N LEU A 179 -13.66 0.10 17.28
CA LEU A 179 -14.14 -0.86 16.28
C LEU A 179 -15.24 -0.31 15.36
N SER A 180 -15.96 0.75 15.77
CA SER A 180 -17.13 1.28 15.03
C SER A 180 -16.73 1.93 13.70
N PRO A 181 -17.22 1.43 12.55
CA PRO A 181 -17.05 2.12 11.27
C PRO A 181 -17.93 3.37 11.14
N LEU A 182 -19.11 3.41 11.80
CA LEU A 182 -20.04 4.55 11.71
C LEU A 182 -19.50 5.81 12.41
N LEU A 183 -18.91 5.65 13.60
CA LEU A 183 -18.21 6.73 14.31
C LEU A 183 -17.05 7.32 13.49
N ARG A 184 -16.52 6.57 12.53
CA ARG A 184 -15.44 7.04 11.64
C ARG A 184 -15.99 7.85 10.47
N LEU A 185 -17.08 7.39 9.86
CA LEU A 185 -17.76 8.16 8.80
C LEU A 185 -18.23 9.52 9.32
N SER A 186 -18.79 9.57 10.53
CA SER A 186 -19.22 10.84 11.13
C SER A 186 -18.04 11.78 11.43
N ARG A 187 -16.88 11.27 11.85
CA ARG A 187 -15.66 12.09 12.00
C ARG A 187 -15.19 12.64 10.65
N ILE A 188 -15.18 11.83 9.59
CA ILE A 188 -14.83 12.31 8.25
C ILE A 188 -15.77 13.43 7.83
N GLU A 189 -17.09 13.23 7.95
CA GLU A 189 -18.08 14.25 7.58
C GLU A 189 -17.91 15.56 8.35
N ASN A 190 -17.66 15.46 9.67
CA ASN A 190 -17.53 16.63 10.54
C ASN A 190 -16.21 17.40 10.38
N TYR A 191 -15.11 16.75 9.96
CA TYR A 191 -13.78 17.36 9.92
C TYR A 191 -13.22 17.54 8.49
N ALA A 192 -13.68 16.79 7.49
CA ALA A 192 -13.09 16.83 6.14
C ALA A 192 -13.42 18.10 5.36
N THR A 193 -14.62 18.67 5.52
CA THR A 193 -15.08 19.83 4.72
C THR A 193 -14.28 21.09 5.02
N ALA A 194 -14.11 21.43 6.30
CA ALA A 194 -13.28 22.57 6.72
C ALA A 194 -11.80 22.39 6.35
N SER A 195 -11.31 21.15 6.38
CA SER A 195 -9.93 20.81 6.00
C SER A 195 -9.69 20.96 4.51
N LEU A 196 -10.63 20.52 3.68
CA LEU A 196 -10.57 20.66 2.22
C LEU A 196 -10.56 22.14 1.83
N ASP A 197 -11.44 22.95 2.42
CA ASP A 197 -11.51 24.38 2.12
C ASP A 197 -10.21 25.10 2.49
N MET A 198 -9.63 24.79 3.66
CA MET A 198 -8.34 25.33 4.08
C MET A 198 -7.21 24.92 3.12
N VAL A 199 -7.14 23.64 2.76
CA VAL A 199 -6.06 23.14 1.90
C VAL A 199 -6.17 23.71 0.49
N ILE A 200 -7.35 23.68 -0.12
CA ILE A 200 -7.53 24.15 -1.51
C ILE A 200 -7.23 25.65 -1.62
N LYS A 201 -7.70 26.47 -0.67
CA LYS A 201 -7.49 27.92 -0.71
C LYS A 201 -6.03 28.33 -0.55
N ASN A 202 -5.25 27.56 0.22
CA ASN A 202 -3.87 27.91 0.56
C ASN A 202 -2.82 27.16 -0.25
N THR A 203 -3.20 26.17 -1.06
CA THR A 203 -2.26 25.42 -1.91
C THR A 203 -1.80 26.29 -3.09
N THR A 204 -0.50 26.28 -3.35
CA THR A 204 0.12 26.96 -4.49
C THR A 204 0.71 25.96 -5.48
N LEU A 205 1.35 26.45 -6.55
CA LEU A 205 1.97 25.57 -7.55
C LEU A 205 3.13 24.73 -6.98
N THR A 206 3.85 25.24 -5.98
CA THR A 206 5.10 24.65 -5.45
C THR A 206 5.05 24.37 -3.94
N GLY A 207 3.89 24.44 -3.32
CA GLY A 207 3.70 24.19 -1.89
C GLY A 207 2.39 24.83 -1.43
N HIS A 208 2.46 25.70 -0.43
CA HIS A 208 1.31 26.42 0.10
C HIS A 208 1.71 27.84 0.55
N GLN A 209 0.71 28.64 0.91
CA GLN A 209 0.91 30.01 1.36
C GLN A 209 1.69 30.05 2.69
N LEU A 210 2.69 30.94 2.79
CA LEU A 210 3.40 31.16 4.04
C LEU A 210 2.42 31.53 5.16
N GLY A 211 2.58 30.93 6.33
CA GLY A 211 1.68 31.13 7.47
C GLY A 211 0.41 30.25 7.48
N SER A 212 0.11 29.52 6.40
CA SER A 212 -1.10 28.68 6.36
C SER A 212 -0.93 27.31 7.01
N CYS A 213 0.30 26.92 7.36
CA CYS A 213 0.55 25.70 8.11
C CYS A 213 0.46 25.93 9.63
N TYR A 214 0.44 24.84 10.39
CA TYR A 214 0.30 24.86 11.85
C TYR A 214 1.32 25.76 12.56
N TRP A 215 2.47 25.98 11.94
CA TRP A 215 3.60 26.72 12.49
C TRP A 215 3.51 28.24 12.33
N GLY A 216 2.47 28.77 11.67
CA GLY A 216 2.31 30.21 11.46
C GLY A 216 3.54 30.82 10.80
N ASP A 217 4.19 31.78 11.45
CA ASP A 217 5.35 32.49 10.89
C ASP A 217 6.58 31.60 10.64
N ALA A 218 6.67 30.43 11.27
CA ALA A 218 7.74 29.45 11.03
C ALA A 218 7.47 28.52 9.83
N CYS A 219 6.37 28.73 9.12
CA CYS A 219 6.01 27.98 7.92
C CYS A 219 6.94 28.32 6.76
N MET A 220 7.53 27.29 6.12
CA MET A 220 8.46 27.50 4.99
C MET A 220 7.72 27.61 3.65
N GLY A 221 6.40 27.37 3.63
CA GLY A 221 5.55 27.46 2.43
C GLY A 221 5.67 26.24 1.52
N GLY A 222 6.20 25.12 2.02
CA GLY A 222 6.39 23.88 1.29
C GLY A 222 7.42 22.95 1.93
N SER A 223 7.21 21.64 1.79
CA SER A 223 7.98 20.58 2.42
C SER A 223 8.08 20.71 3.94
N ASP A 224 6.99 21.14 4.57
CA ASP A 224 6.92 21.36 6.01
C ASP A 224 6.75 20.03 6.78
N GLY A 225 6.55 18.91 6.07
CA GLY A 225 6.61 17.55 6.61
C GLY A 225 5.25 16.95 6.96
N TYR A 226 4.19 17.49 6.34
CA TYR A 226 2.86 16.87 6.33
C TYR A 226 2.90 15.50 5.63
N ILE A 227 3.68 15.37 4.58
CA ILE A 227 4.06 14.11 3.94
C ILE A 227 5.55 13.90 4.19
N SER A 228 5.88 12.86 4.95
CA SER A 228 7.26 12.55 5.29
C SER A 228 7.54 11.05 5.28
N LEU A 229 8.82 10.70 5.17
CA LEU A 229 9.28 9.34 5.41
C LEU A 229 9.20 9.01 6.92
N PRO A 230 9.29 7.73 7.31
CA PRO A 230 9.24 7.33 8.72
C PRO A 230 10.15 8.18 9.60
N ILE A 231 9.61 8.73 10.68
CA ILE A 231 10.35 9.57 11.63
C ILE A 231 11.62 8.86 12.11
N ALA A 232 11.53 7.55 12.38
CA ALA A 232 12.68 6.74 12.77
C ALA A 232 13.85 6.80 11.77
N LEU A 233 13.58 6.87 10.45
CA LEU A 233 14.61 7.04 9.44
C LEU A 233 15.20 8.45 9.47
N ILE A 234 14.35 9.47 9.63
CA ILE A 234 14.79 10.87 9.71
C ILE A 234 15.72 11.08 10.92
N THR A 235 15.31 10.55 12.09
CA THR A 235 16.10 10.62 13.32
C THR A 235 17.39 9.81 13.22
N LEU A 236 17.36 8.64 12.56
CA LEU A 236 18.54 7.80 12.36
C LEU A 236 19.64 8.53 11.58
N PHE A 237 19.28 9.34 10.59
CA PHE A 237 20.23 10.13 9.80
C PHE A 237 20.52 11.52 10.38
N GLY A 238 19.95 11.86 11.53
CA GLY A 238 20.19 13.14 12.21
C GLY A 238 19.81 14.37 11.36
N LEU A 239 18.82 14.23 10.48
CA LEU A 239 18.46 15.30 9.54
C LEU A 239 17.75 16.45 10.28
N PRO A 240 18.09 17.73 9.99
CA PRO A 240 17.52 18.90 10.66
C PRO A 240 16.16 19.27 10.08
N PHE A 241 15.20 18.34 10.14
CA PHE A 241 13.83 18.55 9.69
C PHE A 241 12.91 18.92 10.84
N PRO A 242 11.83 19.68 10.60
CA PRO A 242 10.77 19.86 11.60
C PRO A 242 10.15 18.49 11.93
N LEU A 243 10.51 17.94 13.10
CA LEU A 243 10.02 16.65 13.57
C LEU A 243 8.77 16.82 14.43
N PHE A 244 7.67 16.25 13.97
CA PHE A 244 6.38 16.29 14.65
C PHE A 244 6.26 15.21 15.75
N TYR A 245 7.03 15.34 16.83
CA TYR A 245 6.97 14.41 17.95
C TYR A 245 5.97 14.85 19.02
N GLY A 246 5.06 13.95 19.44
CA GLY A 246 4.30 14.07 20.70
C GLY A 246 3.19 15.13 20.83
N LEU A 247 2.93 15.99 19.84
CA LEU A 247 2.07 17.19 20.03
C LEU A 247 0.72 17.19 19.29
N LEU A 248 0.29 16.05 18.73
CA LEU A 248 -0.70 16.08 17.66
C LEU A 248 -1.71 14.92 17.76
N VAL A 249 -2.56 14.97 18.80
CA VAL A 249 -3.68 14.03 18.99
C VAL A 249 -5.02 14.62 18.54
N THR A 250 -5.11 15.94 18.27
CA THR A 250 -6.39 16.58 17.94
C THR A 250 -6.42 17.36 16.63
N LYS A 251 -5.34 18.06 16.23
CA LYS A 251 -5.29 18.81 14.95
C LYS A 251 -4.56 18.11 13.80
N LYS A 252 -3.59 17.22 14.06
CA LYS A 252 -2.98 16.37 13.01
C LYS A 252 -3.98 15.33 12.53
N ASP A 253 -4.83 14.82 13.41
CA ASP A 253 -5.93 13.94 13.02
C ASP A 253 -6.80 14.53 11.89
N VAL A 254 -6.93 15.85 11.85
CA VAL A 254 -7.74 16.56 10.85
C VAL A 254 -7.09 16.55 9.45
N ILE A 255 -5.75 16.66 9.35
CA ILE A 255 -5.00 16.72 8.07
C ILE A 255 -4.40 15.35 7.67
N ASP A 256 -3.98 14.52 8.64
CA ASP A 256 -3.41 13.18 8.41
C ASP A 256 -4.50 12.10 8.21
N TYR A 257 -5.70 12.25 8.79
CA TYR A 257 -6.68 11.14 8.80
C TYR A 257 -7.92 11.33 7.92
N MET A 258 -8.29 12.56 7.54
CA MET A 258 -9.63 12.83 6.99
C MET A 258 -9.62 13.43 5.58
N LEU A 259 -8.43 13.60 4.98
CA LEU A 259 -8.25 14.14 3.64
C LEU A 259 -7.73 13.06 2.68
N PRO A 260 -8.19 13.01 1.41
CA PRO A 260 -7.52 12.24 0.37
C PRO A 260 -6.06 12.66 0.21
N GLY A 261 -5.15 11.71 0.02
CA GLY A 261 -3.71 11.99 -0.04
C GLY A 261 -3.29 12.96 -1.15
N ILE A 262 -4.06 13.07 -2.23
CA ILE A 262 -3.85 14.07 -3.29
C ILE A 262 -3.80 15.51 -2.73
N PHE A 263 -4.62 15.83 -1.74
CA PHE A 263 -4.66 17.16 -1.15
C PHE A 263 -3.54 17.34 -0.13
N GLY A 264 -3.18 16.30 0.63
CA GLY A 264 -2.01 16.35 1.53
C GLY A 264 -0.70 16.55 0.77
N VAL A 265 -0.52 15.82 -0.33
CA VAL A 265 0.64 15.97 -1.24
C VAL A 265 0.64 17.34 -1.92
N ALA A 266 -0.52 17.80 -2.41
CA ALA A 266 -0.60 19.12 -3.05
C ALA A 266 -0.31 20.25 -2.07
N PHE A 267 -0.83 20.17 -0.84
CA PHE A 267 -0.55 21.17 0.18
C PHE A 267 0.94 21.21 0.52
N ASP A 268 1.57 20.05 0.73
CA ASP A 268 2.97 20.01 1.17
C ASP A 268 3.97 20.32 0.04
N PHE A 269 3.70 19.90 -1.19
CA PHE A 269 4.67 19.99 -2.30
C PHE A 269 4.18 20.76 -3.54
N GLY A 270 2.93 21.22 -3.54
CA GLY A 270 2.31 21.97 -4.62
C GLY A 270 1.66 21.13 -5.72
N TYR A 271 0.84 21.80 -6.54
CA TYR A 271 0.15 21.16 -7.66
C TYR A 271 1.09 20.57 -8.72
N ILE A 272 2.25 21.17 -8.95
CA ILE A 272 3.22 20.65 -9.93
C ILE A 272 3.70 19.26 -9.51
N PHE A 273 4.08 19.11 -8.24
CA PHE A 273 4.50 17.82 -7.71
C PHE A 273 3.36 16.80 -7.71
N LEU A 274 2.14 17.21 -7.36
CA LEU A 274 0.97 16.34 -7.45
C LEU A 274 0.77 15.78 -8.87
N VAL A 275 0.83 16.63 -9.89
CA VAL A 275 0.69 16.20 -11.30
C VAL A 275 1.80 15.21 -11.67
N PHE A 276 3.04 15.47 -11.24
CA PHE A 276 4.14 14.54 -11.46
C PHE A 276 3.90 13.19 -10.77
N LEU A 277 3.44 13.18 -9.52
CA LEU A 277 3.12 11.96 -8.77
C LEU A 277 2.01 11.14 -9.43
N LEU A 278 0.94 11.80 -9.90
CA LEU A 278 -0.16 11.15 -10.62
C LEU A 278 0.32 10.60 -11.97
N GLY A 279 1.13 11.37 -12.70
CA GLY A 279 1.77 10.92 -13.94
C GLY A 279 2.65 9.70 -13.71
N TRP A 280 3.44 9.69 -12.64
CA TRP A 280 4.25 8.54 -12.24
C TRP A 280 3.39 7.33 -11.90
N PHE A 281 2.32 7.51 -11.11
CA PHE A 281 1.39 6.42 -10.77
C PHE A 281 0.80 5.74 -12.02
N ILE A 282 0.35 6.53 -12.99
CA ILE A 282 -0.19 6.02 -14.27
C ILE A 282 0.92 5.34 -15.09
N LEU A 283 2.11 5.94 -15.16
CA LEU A 283 3.25 5.39 -15.89
C LEU A 283 3.64 4.01 -15.36
N VAL A 284 3.76 3.85 -14.04
CA VAL A 284 4.12 2.57 -13.40
C VAL A 284 3.08 1.50 -13.71
N MET A 285 1.78 1.84 -13.63
CA MET A 285 0.71 0.91 -14.02
C MET A 285 0.84 0.49 -15.49
N TYR A 286 1.03 1.44 -16.40
CA TYR A 286 1.19 1.18 -17.82
C TYR A 286 2.39 0.26 -18.11
N LEU A 287 3.55 0.55 -17.51
CA LEU A 287 4.76 -0.26 -17.63
C LEU A 287 4.54 -1.68 -17.08
N GLY A 288 3.90 -1.80 -15.92
CA GLY A 288 3.57 -3.08 -15.30
C GLY A 288 2.69 -3.96 -16.19
N PHE A 289 1.59 -3.42 -16.73
CA PHE A 289 0.71 -4.15 -17.64
C PHE A 289 1.40 -4.50 -18.98
N ARG A 290 2.25 -3.61 -19.50
CA ARG A 290 3.03 -3.88 -20.72
C ARG A 290 4.01 -5.04 -20.50
N MET A 291 4.72 -5.06 -19.38
CA MET A 291 5.63 -6.15 -19.02
C MET A 291 4.89 -7.46 -18.77
N LEU A 292 3.72 -7.40 -18.13
CA LEU A 292 2.87 -8.58 -17.93
C LEU A 292 2.47 -9.22 -19.27
N ARG A 293 2.12 -8.39 -20.28
CA ARG A 293 1.82 -8.87 -21.63
C ARG A 293 3.02 -9.56 -22.28
N SER A 294 4.22 -9.02 -22.07
CA SER A 294 5.47 -9.63 -22.55
C SER A 294 5.74 -10.98 -21.90
N TYR A 295 5.65 -11.07 -20.56
CA TYR A 295 5.83 -12.34 -19.84
C TYR A 295 4.79 -13.39 -20.22
N ARG A 296 3.53 -12.99 -20.38
CA ARG A 296 2.49 -13.89 -20.87
C ARG A 296 2.82 -14.45 -22.25
N LYS A 297 3.27 -13.62 -23.20
CA LYS A 297 3.66 -14.07 -24.55
C LYS A 297 4.83 -15.06 -24.48
N ARG A 298 5.85 -14.78 -23.66
CA ARG A 298 6.99 -15.67 -23.44
C ARG A 298 6.56 -17.02 -22.84
N ARG A 299 5.70 -17.00 -21.82
CA ARG A 299 5.13 -18.21 -21.22
C ARG A 299 4.30 -19.02 -22.21
N GLU A 300 3.45 -18.36 -23.01
CA GLU A 300 2.64 -19.02 -24.05
C GLU A 300 3.53 -19.66 -25.14
N ASN A 301 4.73 -19.10 -25.38
CA ASN A 301 5.76 -19.68 -26.23
C ASN A 301 6.64 -20.76 -25.55
N GLY A 302 6.32 -21.16 -24.31
CA GLY A 302 7.01 -22.24 -23.60
C GLY A 302 8.21 -21.81 -22.73
N ASP A 303 8.50 -20.52 -22.61
CA ASP A 303 9.61 -20.04 -21.78
C ASP A 303 9.27 -20.15 -20.28
N LYS A 304 9.95 -21.08 -19.60
CA LYS A 304 9.79 -21.32 -18.15
C LYS A 304 10.59 -20.34 -17.28
N THR A 305 11.54 -19.59 -17.85
CA THR A 305 12.42 -18.70 -17.08
C THR A 305 11.71 -17.46 -16.55
N CYS A 306 10.58 -17.08 -17.15
CA CYS A 306 9.81 -15.90 -16.75
C CYS A 306 8.69 -16.18 -15.75
N LEU A 307 8.46 -17.44 -15.36
CA LEU A 307 7.29 -17.83 -14.55
C LEU A 307 7.27 -17.18 -13.16
N GLY A 308 8.41 -17.17 -12.48
CA GLY A 308 8.54 -16.50 -11.18
C GLY A 308 8.34 -14.99 -11.33
N ARG A 309 9.03 -14.38 -12.30
CA ARG A 309 8.91 -12.94 -12.60
C ARG A 309 7.47 -12.52 -12.94
N GLU A 310 6.73 -13.34 -13.69
CA GLU A 310 5.31 -13.09 -13.99
C GLU A 310 4.48 -13.07 -12.69
N ALA A 311 4.66 -14.06 -11.81
CA ALA A 311 3.93 -14.13 -10.55
C ALA A 311 4.25 -12.94 -9.62
N LEU A 312 5.54 -12.59 -9.47
CA LEU A 312 5.97 -11.46 -8.65
C LEU A 312 5.47 -10.13 -9.20
N LEU A 313 5.47 -9.94 -10.53
CA LEU A 313 4.94 -8.73 -11.17
C LEU A 313 3.44 -8.59 -10.93
N ILE A 314 2.67 -9.69 -10.99
CA ILE A 314 1.23 -9.66 -10.69
C ILE A 314 0.99 -9.21 -9.25
N GLY A 315 1.72 -9.78 -8.28
CA GLY A 315 1.61 -9.36 -6.87
C GLY A 315 2.03 -7.92 -6.65
N SER A 316 3.17 -7.51 -7.22
CA SER A 316 3.71 -6.15 -7.09
C SER A 316 2.78 -5.10 -7.70
N LEU A 317 2.25 -5.36 -8.90
CA LEU A 317 1.31 -4.46 -9.58
C LEU A 317 0.00 -4.34 -8.81
N THR A 318 -0.50 -5.46 -8.27
CA THR A 318 -1.73 -5.45 -7.45
C THR A 318 -1.56 -4.62 -6.19
N ALA A 319 -0.48 -4.86 -5.44
CA ALA A 319 -0.19 -4.13 -4.22
C ALA A 319 0.06 -2.64 -4.49
N PHE A 320 0.76 -2.30 -5.57
CA PHE A 320 0.99 -0.93 -5.99
C PHE A 320 -0.32 -0.20 -6.33
N ILE A 321 -1.20 -0.81 -7.13
CA ILE A 321 -2.50 -0.21 -7.48
C ILE A 321 -3.36 -0.05 -6.22
N ALA A 322 -3.42 -1.06 -5.35
CA ALA A 322 -4.18 -0.98 -4.11
C ALA A 322 -3.67 0.14 -3.20
N GLN A 323 -2.36 0.18 -2.92
CA GLN A 323 -1.75 1.20 -2.07
C GLN A 323 -1.90 2.60 -2.66
N GLY A 324 -1.59 2.77 -3.94
CA GLY A 324 -1.68 4.07 -4.61
C GLY A 324 -3.12 4.58 -4.68
N THR A 325 -4.08 3.71 -5.01
CA THR A 325 -5.50 4.12 -5.09
C THR A 325 -6.03 4.50 -3.71
N MET A 326 -5.79 3.66 -2.70
CA MET A 326 -6.25 3.93 -1.34
C MET A 326 -5.54 5.15 -0.73
N GLY A 327 -4.23 5.26 -0.89
CA GLY A 327 -3.41 6.36 -0.37
C GLY A 327 -3.72 7.72 -1.02
N LEU A 328 -3.78 7.77 -2.34
CA LEU A 328 -3.98 9.03 -3.07
C LEU A 328 -5.44 9.51 -2.99
N PHE A 329 -6.42 8.61 -3.11
CA PHE A 329 -7.81 9.01 -3.32
C PHE A 329 -8.75 8.78 -2.14
N LEU A 330 -8.36 7.98 -1.16
CA LEU A 330 -9.23 7.67 -0.01
C LEU A 330 -8.66 8.16 1.31
N MET A 331 -7.41 7.83 1.65
CA MET A 331 -6.86 8.11 2.99
C MET A 331 -5.38 8.49 2.95
N ASN A 332 -5.06 9.74 3.31
CA ASN A 332 -3.68 10.25 3.30
C ASN A 332 -2.71 9.46 4.20
N ARG A 333 -3.16 8.90 5.34
CA ARG A 333 -2.35 7.99 6.17
C ARG A 333 -1.78 6.79 5.40
N SER A 334 -2.41 6.39 4.30
CA SER A 334 -1.94 5.32 3.42
C SER A 334 -0.89 5.78 2.39
N ILE A 335 -0.44 7.04 2.44
CA ILE A 335 0.69 7.57 1.66
C ILE A 335 1.64 8.44 2.50
N ASN A 336 1.67 8.24 3.82
CA ASN A 336 2.55 8.96 4.75
C ASN A 336 3.41 7.99 5.58
N GLY A 337 4.60 8.42 6.01
CA GLY A 337 5.51 7.65 6.83
C GLY A 337 5.92 6.32 6.19
N THR A 338 5.69 5.23 6.91
CA THR A 338 5.99 3.86 6.46
C THR A 338 5.16 3.45 5.25
N ALA A 339 3.94 3.99 5.09
CA ALA A 339 3.09 3.71 3.94
C ALA A 339 3.64 4.35 2.66
N LEU A 340 4.29 5.52 2.75
CA LEU A 340 5.01 6.15 1.64
C LEU A 340 6.21 5.29 1.23
N LEU A 341 7.00 4.81 2.20
CA LEU A 341 8.13 3.92 1.93
C LEU A 341 7.67 2.63 1.23
N THR A 342 6.56 2.04 1.67
CA THR A 342 5.93 0.89 1.01
C THR A 342 5.49 1.23 -0.41
N PHE A 343 4.87 2.39 -0.64
CA PHE A 343 4.49 2.84 -1.98
C PHE A 343 5.69 2.95 -2.93
N LEU A 344 6.79 3.57 -2.46
CA LEU A 344 8.03 3.70 -3.22
C LEU A 344 8.65 2.34 -3.54
N LEU A 345 8.70 1.43 -2.56
CA LEU A 345 9.20 0.07 -2.75
C LEU A 345 8.37 -0.71 -3.78
N LEU A 346 7.04 -0.63 -3.70
CA LEU A 346 6.13 -1.29 -4.64
C LEU A 346 6.27 -0.72 -6.06
N SER A 347 6.40 0.60 -6.18
CA SER A 347 6.73 1.26 -7.45
C SER A 347 8.02 0.69 -8.03
N ALA A 348 9.07 0.62 -7.21
CA ALA A 348 10.37 0.10 -7.60
C ALA A 348 10.30 -1.37 -8.04
N LEU A 349 9.51 -2.20 -7.36
CA LEU A 349 9.28 -3.60 -7.72
C LEU A 349 8.58 -3.74 -9.07
N VAL A 350 7.63 -2.88 -9.42
CA VAL A 350 6.99 -2.91 -10.74
C VAL A 350 7.97 -2.45 -11.82
N VAL A 351 8.59 -1.27 -11.66
CA VAL A 351 9.49 -0.68 -12.65
C VAL A 351 10.75 -1.53 -12.86
N GLY A 352 11.25 -2.18 -11.81
CA GLY A 352 12.45 -3.02 -11.88
C GLY A 352 12.33 -4.20 -12.85
N HIS A 353 11.11 -4.61 -13.22
CA HIS A 353 10.90 -5.63 -14.24
C HIS A 353 11.16 -5.13 -15.67
N VAL A 354 11.16 -3.81 -15.90
CA VAL A 354 11.41 -3.19 -17.22
C VAL A 354 12.89 -3.27 -17.60
N VAL A 355 13.78 -3.09 -16.62
CA VAL A 355 15.23 -3.08 -16.83
C VAL A 355 15.76 -4.50 -16.68
N LEU A 356 15.94 -5.20 -17.81
CA LEU A 356 16.57 -6.51 -17.85
C LEU A 356 18.00 -6.38 -18.36
N ILE A 357 18.98 -6.67 -17.51
CA ILE A 357 20.37 -6.74 -17.92
C ILE A 357 20.55 -8.03 -18.72
N LYS A 358 20.94 -7.92 -20.00
CA LYS A 358 21.29 -9.08 -20.81
C LYS A 358 22.47 -9.79 -20.15
N LYS A 359 22.25 -11.02 -19.67
CA LYS A 359 23.35 -11.91 -19.29
C LYS A 359 24.06 -12.31 -20.60
N LYS A 360 25.32 -11.89 -20.74
CA LYS A 360 26.19 -12.33 -21.83
C LYS A 360 26.54 -13.81 -21.65
#